data_AF-A0A256XEK4-F1
#
_entry.id   AF-A0A256XEK4-F1
#
_cell.length_a   1.000
_cell.length_b   1.000
_cell.length_c   1.000
_cell.angle_alpha   90.00
_cell.angle_beta   90.00
_cell.angle_gamma   90.00
#
_symmetry.space_group_name_H-M   'P 1'
#
loop_
_entity.id
_entity.type
_entity.pdbx_description
1 polymer ?
#
loop_
_entity_poly.entity_id
_entity_poly.type
_entity_poly.pdbx_seq_one_letter_code
_entity_poly.pdbx_strand_id
1 'polypeptide(L)'
;MRTASFDRKTRETKIKLDLSLDGAGEGKINTPMDDCCATCAVDLGGRPYSIIDIRYSEFKNAKLGDVSKENIAHFFESLALNAKMNLYLRVEGANDHHRVEACFKALSRALRDAVSVSGEGIPSTKGVI
;
A
#
# COMPACT_ATOMS: atom_id res chain seq x y z
N MET A 1 -21.30 -5.25 -3.57
CA MET A 1 -19.92 -5.35 -4.09
C MET A 1 -19.41 -3.94 -4.29
N ARG A 2 -18.31 -3.58 -3.63
CA ARG A 2 -17.65 -2.27 -3.67
C ARG A 2 -16.60 -2.27 -4.76
N THR A 3 -16.92 -1.63 -5.87
CA THR A 3 -16.08 -1.57 -7.07
C THR A 3 -15.90 -0.14 -7.56
N ALA A 4 -14.77 0.16 -8.19
CA ALA A 4 -14.50 1.44 -8.82
C ALA A 4 -13.71 1.26 -10.12
N SER A 5 -14.01 2.09 -11.11
CA SER A 5 -13.27 2.18 -12.38
C SER A 5 -12.72 3.60 -12.51
N PHE A 6 -11.50 3.72 -12.99
CA PHE A 6 -10.78 4.98 -13.10
C PHE A 6 -10.02 5.07 -14.42
N ASP A 7 -10.20 6.16 -15.16
CA ASP A 7 -9.43 6.49 -16.37
C ASP A 7 -8.74 7.85 -16.14
N ARG A 8 -7.41 7.87 -16.25
CA ARG A 8 -6.60 9.08 -16.14
C ARG A 8 -5.66 9.18 -17.32
N LYS A 9 -5.79 10.28 -18.06
CA LYS A 9 -4.95 10.61 -19.20
C LYS A 9 -4.24 11.94 -18.98
N THR A 10 -2.91 11.92 -19.06
CA THR A 10 -2.05 13.11 -19.13
C THR A 10 -1.26 13.10 -20.44
N ARG A 11 -0.27 13.99 -20.59
CA ARG A 11 0.64 13.96 -21.76
C ARG A 11 1.67 12.83 -21.64
N GLU A 12 1.96 12.40 -20.42
CA GLU A 12 2.99 11.42 -20.06
C GLU A 12 2.42 10.01 -19.92
N THR A 13 1.21 9.87 -19.38
CA THR A 13 0.64 8.56 -19.02
C THR A 13 -0.84 8.46 -19.37
N LYS A 14 -1.28 7.24 -19.72
CA LYS A 14 -2.70 6.89 -19.85
C LYS A 14 -2.96 5.61 -19.05
N ILE A 15 -3.72 5.74 -17.98
CA ILE A 15 -3.93 4.67 -16.99
C ILE A 15 -5.43 4.40 -16.91
N LYS A 16 -5.81 3.13 -17.04
CA LYS A 16 -7.13 2.62 -16.71
C LYS A 16 -6.99 1.60 -15.58
N LEU A 17 -7.83 1.71 -14.57
CA LEU A 17 -7.83 0.83 -13.40
C LEU A 17 -9.27 0.44 -13.08
N ASP A 18 -9.51 -0.86 -12.89
CA ASP A 18 -10.72 -1.40 -12.29
C ASP A 18 -10.34 -2.08 -10.98
N LEU A 19 -11.02 -1.73 -9.89
CA LEU A 19 -10.73 -2.22 -8.54
C LEU A 19 -12.02 -2.75 -7.88
N SER A 20 -11.93 -3.91 -7.25
CA SER A 20 -12.97 -4.47 -6.38
C SER A 20 -12.41 -4.73 -4.99
N LEU A 21 -13.03 -4.15 -3.96
CA LEU A 21 -12.63 -4.38 -2.56
C LEU A 21 -13.20 -5.69 -1.99
N ASP A 22 -14.29 -6.20 -2.60
CA ASP A 22 -14.98 -7.42 -2.15
C ASP A 22 -14.68 -8.61 -3.07
N GLY A 23 -13.61 -8.53 -3.85
CA GLY A 23 -13.18 -9.62 -4.71
C GLY A 23 -12.68 -10.81 -3.90
N ALA A 24 -12.74 -12.01 -4.49
CA ALA A 24 -12.22 -13.22 -3.85
C ALA A 24 -10.70 -13.18 -3.66
N GLY A 25 -10.00 -12.34 -4.44
CA GLY A 25 -8.55 -12.22 -4.44
C GLY A 25 -7.92 -13.60 -4.35
N GLU A 26 -8.12 -14.45 -5.36
CA GLU A 26 -7.59 -15.82 -5.32
C GLU A 26 -6.08 -15.76 -5.05
N GLY A 27 -5.71 -16.10 -3.82
CA GLY A 27 -4.37 -15.86 -3.28
C GLY A 27 -4.34 -16.10 -1.78
N LYS A 28 -3.88 -17.29 -1.38
CA LYS A 28 -3.56 -17.63 0.01
C LYS A 28 -2.30 -16.88 0.41
N ILE A 29 -2.40 -15.62 0.84
CA ILE A 29 -1.23 -14.89 1.37
C ILE A 29 -0.90 -15.49 2.73
N ASN A 30 0.20 -16.21 2.84
CA ASN A 30 0.90 -16.55 4.09
C ASN A 30 2.39 -16.50 3.77
N THR A 31 3.06 -15.36 4.01
CA THR A 31 4.49 -15.25 3.74
C THR A 31 5.16 -14.35 4.77
N PRO A 32 5.96 -14.90 5.70
CA PRO A 32 7.30 -14.35 5.89
C PRO A 32 8.01 -14.39 4.53
N MET A 33 8.86 -13.41 4.26
CA MET A 33 9.71 -13.46 3.07
C MET A 33 11.14 -13.57 3.54
N ASP A 34 11.55 -14.81 3.78
CA ASP A 34 12.88 -15.23 4.21
C ASP A 34 13.51 -14.33 5.28
N ASP A 35 14.32 -13.36 4.85
CA ASP A 35 15.12 -12.45 5.67
C ASP A 35 14.45 -11.11 5.99
N CYS A 36 13.20 -10.90 5.55
CA CYS A 36 12.53 -9.60 5.61
C CYS A 36 11.25 -9.59 6.46
N CYS A 37 11.07 -8.50 7.22
CA CYS A 37 9.88 -8.23 8.02
C CYS A 37 9.38 -6.81 7.73
N ALA A 38 8.14 -6.69 7.27
CA ALA A 38 7.48 -5.41 7.02
C ALA A 38 6.31 -5.20 7.99
N THR A 39 6.25 -4.01 8.58
CA THR A 39 5.15 -3.52 9.42
C THR A 39 4.37 -2.49 8.64
N CYS A 40 3.05 -2.65 8.54
CA CYS A 40 2.16 -1.72 7.87
C CYS A 40 0.95 -1.40 8.75
N ALA A 41 0.58 -0.12 8.84
CA ALA A 41 -0.66 0.32 9.45
C ALA A 41 -1.37 1.32 8.53
N VAL A 42 -2.69 1.19 8.44
CA VAL A 42 -3.55 2.02 7.59
C VAL A 42 -4.69 2.59 8.43
N ASP A 43 -4.98 3.87 8.25
CA ASP A 43 -6.20 4.52 8.73
C ASP A 43 -6.92 5.20 7.56
N LEU A 44 -8.13 4.73 7.27
CA LEU A 44 -9.02 5.25 6.22
C LEU A 44 -9.84 6.46 6.71
N GLY A 45 -9.20 7.32 7.50
CA GLY A 45 -9.79 8.49 8.16
C GLY A 45 -9.88 9.74 7.30
N GLY A 46 -9.77 9.65 5.97
CA GLY A 46 -9.95 10.76 5.03
C GLY A 46 -8.80 11.79 4.98
N ARG A 47 -7.71 11.58 5.73
CA ARG A 47 -6.56 12.49 5.81
C ARG A 47 -5.32 11.86 5.20
N PRO A 48 -4.71 12.47 4.18
CA PRO A 48 -3.50 11.94 3.56
C PRO A 48 -2.28 12.22 4.43
N TYR A 49 -1.58 11.16 4.84
CA TYR A 49 -0.26 11.25 5.46
C TYR A 49 0.48 9.93 5.27
N SER A 50 1.80 9.97 5.15
CA SER A 50 2.58 8.74 5.03
C SER A 50 3.93 8.81 5.73
N ILE A 51 4.30 7.72 6.38
CA ILE A 51 5.65 7.44 6.87
C ILE A 51 6.11 6.18 6.16
N ILE A 52 7.05 6.33 5.21
CA ILE A 52 7.57 5.23 4.40
C ILE A 52 9.04 5.00 4.73
N ASP A 53 9.31 4.18 5.73
CA ASP A 53 10.65 3.77 6.14
C ASP A 53 11.03 2.44 5.48
N ILE A 54 11.42 2.52 4.20
CA ILE A 54 11.97 1.38 3.47
C ILE A 54 13.49 1.32 3.53
N ARG A 55 14.12 1.98 4.51
CA ARG A 55 15.59 2.11 4.70
C ARG A 55 16.39 2.11 3.40
N TYR A 56 16.20 3.17 2.62
CA TYR A 56 16.79 3.35 1.29
C TYR A 56 18.32 3.27 1.23
N SER A 57 18.97 3.66 2.31
CA SER A 57 20.43 3.60 2.47
C SER A 57 20.94 2.16 2.50
N GLU A 58 20.09 1.20 2.85
CA GLU A 58 20.45 -0.22 2.93
C GLU A 58 20.18 -0.97 1.61
N PHE A 59 19.59 -0.31 0.61
CA PHE A 59 19.42 -0.92 -0.72
C PHE A 59 20.77 -1.07 -1.41
N LYS A 60 21.07 -2.29 -1.85
CA LYS A 60 22.33 -2.61 -2.53
C LYS A 60 22.33 -2.11 -3.98
N ASN A 61 21.16 -2.12 -4.61
CA ASN A 61 21.01 -1.76 -6.02
C ASN A 61 20.25 -0.43 -6.17
N ALA A 62 20.62 0.34 -7.20
CA ALA A 62 19.89 1.56 -7.56
C ALA A 62 18.48 1.25 -8.14
N LYS A 63 18.30 0.03 -8.64
CA LYS A 63 17.05 -0.44 -9.25
C LYS A 63 16.72 -1.85 -8.79
N LEU A 64 15.43 -2.16 -8.80
CA LEU A 64 14.89 -3.50 -8.69
C LEU A 64 14.23 -3.88 -10.03
N GLY A 65 14.94 -4.66 -10.85
CA GLY A 65 14.59 -4.80 -12.27
C GLY A 65 14.66 -3.43 -12.97
N ASP A 66 13.56 -3.03 -13.60
CA ASP A 66 13.45 -1.72 -14.27
C ASP A 66 12.96 -0.58 -13.36
N VAL A 67 12.61 -0.88 -12.11
CA VAL A 67 12.06 0.12 -11.17
C VAL A 67 13.18 0.77 -10.38
N SER A 68 13.38 2.08 -10.53
CA SER A 68 14.28 2.86 -9.67
C SER A 68 13.84 2.78 -8.22
N LYS A 69 14.80 2.63 -7.29
CA LYS A 69 14.49 2.48 -5.87
C LYS A 69 13.61 3.63 -5.33
N GLU A 70 13.89 4.86 -5.74
CA GLU A 70 13.12 6.06 -5.36
C GLU A 70 11.63 5.98 -5.71
N ASN A 71 11.27 5.29 -6.80
CA ASN A 71 9.88 5.15 -7.22
C ASN A 71 9.09 4.21 -6.30
N ILE A 72 9.76 3.42 -5.46
CA ILE A 72 9.11 2.49 -4.53
C ILE A 72 8.41 3.25 -3.41
N ALA A 73 9.08 4.13 -2.67
CA ALA A 73 8.36 4.96 -1.69
C ALA A 73 7.41 5.94 -2.38
N HIS A 74 7.82 6.50 -3.52
CA HIS A 74 6.97 7.44 -4.24
C HIS A 74 5.61 6.82 -4.62
N PHE A 75 5.58 5.51 -4.92
CA PHE A 75 4.33 4.76 -5.10
C PHE A 75 3.46 4.77 -3.83
N PHE A 76 4.02 4.39 -2.67
CA PHE A 76 3.26 4.33 -1.41
C PHE A 76 2.78 5.70 -0.95
N GLU A 77 3.61 6.73 -1.07
CA GLU A 77 3.27 8.13 -0.76
C GLU A 77 2.14 8.63 -1.67
N SER A 78 2.26 8.39 -2.98
CA SER A 78 1.22 8.75 -3.95
C SER A 78 -0.08 8.00 -3.70
N LEU A 79 -0.02 6.73 -3.32
CA LEU A 79 -1.19 5.94 -2.97
C LEU A 79 -1.88 6.51 -1.73
N ALA A 80 -1.14 6.78 -0.65
CA ALA A 80 -1.68 7.36 0.57
C ALA A 80 -2.36 8.71 0.32
N LEU A 81 -1.71 9.56 -0.48
CA LEU A 81 -2.24 10.86 -0.87
C LEU A 81 -3.56 10.74 -1.63
N ASN A 82 -3.60 9.93 -2.69
CA ASN A 82 -4.78 9.83 -3.56
C ASN A 82 -5.93 9.03 -2.94
N ALA A 83 -5.62 8.05 -2.09
CA ALA A 83 -6.61 7.30 -1.32
C ALA A 83 -7.11 8.07 -0.08
N LYS A 84 -6.51 9.23 0.24
CA LYS A 84 -6.81 10.04 1.43
C LYS A 84 -6.70 9.23 2.72
N MET A 85 -5.63 8.44 2.84
CA MET A 85 -5.38 7.58 4.00
C MET A 85 -4.10 7.96 4.71
N ASN A 86 -4.04 7.65 6.01
CA ASN A 86 -2.78 7.57 6.72
C ASN A 86 -2.14 6.22 6.42
N LEU A 87 -0.85 6.21 6.05
CA LEU A 87 -0.08 5.00 5.77
C LEU A 87 1.24 5.01 6.55
N TYR A 88 1.42 4.06 7.46
CA TYR A 88 2.71 3.76 8.06
C TYR A 88 3.25 2.48 7.44
N LEU A 89 4.50 2.51 6.97
CA LEU A 89 5.17 1.37 6.40
C LEU A 89 6.65 1.37 6.82
N ARG A 90 7.11 0.25 7.37
CA ARG A 90 8.52 0.04 7.74
C ARG A 90 8.97 -1.35 7.37
N VAL A 91 10.20 -1.51 6.88
CA VAL A 91 10.76 -2.83 6.57
C VAL A 91 12.21 -2.99 6.98
N GLU A 92 12.50 -4.16 7.54
CA GLU A 92 13.84 -4.64 7.88
C GLU A 92 14.16 -5.89 7.05
N GLY A 93 15.44 -6.11 6.74
CA GLY A 93 15.92 -7.26 5.96
C GLY A 93 17.04 -6.88 5.00
N ALA A 94 17.67 -7.85 4.34
CA ALA A 94 18.91 -7.65 3.60
C ALA A 94 18.75 -7.72 2.07
N ASN A 95 17.73 -8.41 1.56
CA ASN A 95 17.48 -8.56 0.14
C ASN A 95 16.48 -7.50 -0.37
N ASP A 96 16.94 -6.63 -1.29
CA ASP A 96 16.12 -5.53 -1.85
C ASP A 96 14.77 -6.01 -2.41
N HIS A 97 14.75 -7.14 -3.13
CA HIS A 97 13.52 -7.72 -3.69
C HIS A 97 12.55 -8.12 -2.58
N HIS A 98 13.08 -8.83 -1.58
CA HIS A 98 12.29 -9.34 -0.47
C HIS A 98 11.69 -8.22 0.37
N ARG A 99 12.45 -7.14 0.59
CA ARG A 99 11.98 -5.96 1.32
C ARG A 99 10.79 -5.30 0.64
N VAL A 100 10.86 -5.12 -0.69
CA VAL A 100 9.80 -4.50 -1.47
C VAL A 100 8.55 -5.38 -1.49
N GLU A 101 8.69 -6.67 -1.80
CA GLU A 101 7.55 -7.59 -1.82
C GLU A 101 6.92 -7.72 -0.41
N ALA A 102 7.71 -7.75 0.66
CA ALA A 102 7.19 -7.73 2.03
C ALA A 102 6.36 -6.47 2.32
N CYS A 103 6.79 -5.29 1.84
CA CYS A 103 6.03 -4.06 1.96
C CYS A 103 4.66 -4.14 1.27
N PHE A 104 4.62 -4.59 0.02
CA PHE A 104 3.37 -4.73 -0.73
C PHE A 104 2.41 -5.71 -0.04
N LYS A 105 2.92 -6.86 0.44
CA LYS A 105 2.12 -7.84 1.16
C LYS A 105 1.57 -7.32 2.48
N ALA A 106 2.39 -6.60 3.25
CA ALA A 106 1.98 -5.97 4.49
C ALA A 106 0.87 -4.94 4.24
N LEU A 107 1.02 -4.10 3.20
CA LEU A 107 -0.02 -3.17 2.77
C LEU A 107 -1.30 -3.87 2.34
N SER A 108 -1.22 -4.94 1.53
CA SER A 108 -2.41 -5.68 1.09
C SER A 108 -3.21 -6.24 2.27
N ARG A 109 -2.54 -6.79 3.27
CA ARG A 109 -3.18 -7.30 4.50
C ARG A 109 -3.79 -6.17 5.33
N ALA A 110 -3.02 -5.11 5.59
CA ALA A 110 -3.52 -3.96 6.34
C ALA A 110 -4.73 -3.30 5.67
N LEU A 111 -4.71 -3.16 4.34
CA LEU A 111 -5.86 -2.67 3.57
C LEU A 111 -7.05 -3.61 3.64
N ARG A 112 -6.85 -4.93 3.48
CA ARG A 112 -7.93 -5.92 3.57
C ARG A 112 -8.65 -5.84 4.93
N ASP A 113 -7.90 -5.67 6.00
CA ASP A 113 -8.45 -5.52 7.34
C ASP A 113 -9.15 -4.16 7.50
N ALA A 114 -8.53 -3.07 7.07
CA ALA A 114 -9.08 -1.71 7.18
C ALA A 114 -10.35 -1.49 6.34
N VAL A 115 -10.48 -2.15 5.19
CA VAL A 115 -11.69 -2.10 4.36
C VAL A 115 -12.75 -3.12 4.78
N SER A 116 -12.48 -3.99 5.74
CA SER A 116 -13.48 -4.93 6.21
C SER A 116 -14.66 -4.18 6.86
N VAL A 117 -15.89 -4.58 6.52
CA VAL A 117 -17.08 -3.98 7.13
C VAL A 117 -17.26 -4.60 8.50
N SER A 118 -17.23 -3.77 9.54
CA SER A 118 -17.49 -4.18 10.92
C SER A 118 -18.30 -3.11 11.66
N GLY A 119 -19.19 -3.56 12.55
CA GLY A 119 -20.06 -2.67 13.32
C GLY A 119 -21.14 -1.95 12.50
N GLU A 120 -21.79 -0.99 13.13
CA GLU A 120 -22.80 -0.11 12.53
C GLU A 120 -22.36 1.36 12.68
N GLY A 121 -22.67 2.19 11.68
CA GLY A 121 -22.39 3.63 11.71
C GLY A 121 -20.99 4.04 11.22
N ILE A 122 -20.65 5.32 11.41
CA ILE A 122 -19.38 5.90 10.98
C ILE A 122 -18.33 5.68 12.08
N PRO A 123 -17.17 5.05 11.81
CA PRO A 123 -16.13 4.76 12.80
C PRO A 123 -15.29 6.01 13.13
N SER A 124 -15.96 7.08 13.58
CA SER A 124 -15.36 8.35 13.95
C SER A 124 -16.19 9.02 15.04
N THR A 125 -15.54 9.45 16.12
CA THR A 125 -16.19 10.22 17.21
C THR A 125 -16.73 11.57 16.73
N LYS A 126 -16.28 12.06 15.58
CA LYS A 126 -16.78 13.29 14.96
C LYS A 126 -18.05 13.07 14.12
N GLY A 127 -18.49 11.83 13.96
CA GLY A 127 -19.63 11.48 13.10
C GLY A 127 -19.36 11.67 11.60
N VAL A 128 -18.11 11.91 11.20
CA VAL A 128 -17.68 12.12 9.82
C VAL A 128 -16.24 11.65 9.62
N ILE A 129 -15.91 11.28 8.38
CA ILE A 129 -14.57 10.90 7.90
C ILE A 129 -14.12 11.94 6.86
#